data_AF-A0A352J9K5-F1
#
_entry.id   AF-A0A352J9K5-F1
#
_cell.length_a   1.000
_cell.length_b   1.000
_cell.length_c   1.000
_cell.angle_alpha   90.00
_cell.angle_beta   90.00
_cell.angle_gamma   90.00
#
_symmetry.space_group_name_H-M   'P 1'
#
loop_
_entity.id
_entity.type
_entity.pdbx_description
1 polymer ?
#
loop_
_entity_poly.entity_id
_entity_poly.type
_entity_poly.pdbx_seq_one_letter_code
_entity_poly.pdbx_strand_id
1 'polypeptide(L)'
;MKKIEAINLLVNNGWTKADAERALVDLDFSQAPDEFTVYKYSSLFAGKELINRQRAQSAQKGMVTRKTKEIDLKTAENTDLQNKAQVLDSQNSKLSKTNEKLLQVKDQLEQDNRRLKNLVDAIRLRITIDGGKLLQYEDSEIRKALSKWFKGMQG
;
A
#
# COMPACT_ATOMS: atom_id res chain seq x y z
N MET A 1 -28.08 59.04 2.14
CA MET A 1 -28.46 57.74 1.52
C MET A 1 -28.44 56.62 2.55
N LYS A 2 -29.13 55.50 2.30
CA LYS A 2 -29.10 54.32 3.19
C LYS A 2 -27.84 53.47 2.96
N LYS A 3 -27.44 52.69 3.97
CA LYS A 3 -26.23 51.83 3.90
C LYS A 3 -26.20 50.88 2.69
N ILE A 4 -27.33 50.26 2.37
CA ILE A 4 -27.44 49.34 1.23
C ILE A 4 -27.25 50.09 -0.10
N GLU A 5 -27.77 51.31 -0.21
CA GLU A 5 -27.60 52.16 -1.40
C GLU A 5 -26.14 52.56 -1.57
N ALA A 6 -25.44 52.91 -0.48
CA ALA A 6 -24.02 53.21 -0.49
C ALA A 6 -23.14 52.00 -0.88
N ILE A 7 -23.48 50.80 -0.40
CA ILE A 7 -22.78 49.57 -0.78
C ILE A 7 -23.00 49.28 -2.27
N ASN A 8 -24.24 49.37 -2.76
CA ASN A 8 -24.54 49.15 -4.17
C ASN A 8 -23.86 50.18 -5.08
N LEU A 9 -23.76 51.44 -4.63
CA LEU A 9 -23.02 52.47 -5.33
C LEU A 9 -21.55 52.07 -5.52
N LEU A 10 -20.87 51.65 -4.45
CA LEU A 10 -19.46 51.22 -4.55
C LEU A 10 -19.31 49.96 -5.40
N VAL A 11 -20.22 48.99 -5.29
CA VAL A 11 -20.21 47.76 -6.11
C VAL A 11 -20.40 48.08 -7.60
N ASN A 12 -21.29 49.01 -7.95
CA ASN A 12 -21.46 49.49 -9.33
C ASN A 12 -20.20 50.16 -9.87
N ASN A 13 -19.37 50.74 -8.98
CA ASN A 13 -18.06 51.30 -9.29
C ASN A 13 -16.91 50.26 -9.21
N GLY A 14 -17.21 48.97 -9.23
CA GLY A 14 -16.22 47.89 -9.34
C GLY A 14 -15.68 47.37 -8.00
N TRP A 15 -16.25 47.77 -6.87
CA TRP A 15 -15.86 47.24 -5.56
C TRP A 15 -16.48 45.87 -5.30
N THR A 16 -15.79 45.03 -4.51
CA THR A 16 -16.45 43.84 -3.96
C THR A 16 -17.41 44.27 -2.84
N LYS A 17 -18.53 43.55 -2.68
CA LYS A 17 -19.50 43.83 -1.61
C LYS A 17 -18.84 43.87 -0.23
N ALA A 18 -17.92 42.93 0.03
CA ALA A 18 -17.21 42.85 1.31
C ALA A 18 -16.24 44.02 1.52
N ASP A 19 -15.59 44.52 0.48
CA ASP A 19 -14.69 45.68 0.59
C ASP A 19 -15.48 46.98 0.71
N ALA A 20 -16.62 47.09 0.03
CA ALA A 20 -17.56 48.20 0.19
C ALA A 20 -18.12 48.26 1.62
N GLU A 21 -18.52 47.12 2.18
CA GLU A 21 -18.98 47.03 3.58
C GLU A 21 -17.88 47.47 4.56
N ARG A 22 -16.63 47.06 4.33
CA ARG A 22 -15.47 47.40 5.18
C ARG A 22 -15.11 48.88 5.10
N ALA A 23 -15.12 49.44 3.89
CA ALA A 23 -14.80 50.84 3.66
C ALA A 23 -15.81 51.79 4.32
N LEU A 24 -17.02 51.30 4.58
CA LEU A 24 -18.13 52.06 5.18
C LEU A 24 -18.40 51.67 6.65
N VAL A 25 -17.48 50.95 7.31
CA VAL A 25 -17.65 50.53 8.72
C VAL A 25 -17.78 51.74 9.64
N ASP A 26 -16.94 52.75 9.44
CA ASP A 26 -16.86 53.93 10.30
C ASP A 26 -17.78 55.08 9.86
N LEU A 27 -18.58 54.87 8.80
CA LEU A 27 -19.51 55.88 8.29
C LEU A 27 -20.84 55.83 9.07
N ASP A 28 -21.19 56.95 9.70
CA ASP A 28 -22.50 57.09 10.35
C ASP A 28 -23.61 57.33 9.32
N PHE A 29 -24.49 56.33 9.16
CA PHE A 29 -25.64 56.40 8.25
C PHE A 29 -26.86 57.10 8.85
N SER A 30 -26.86 57.43 10.15
CA SER A 30 -27.96 58.17 10.79
C SER A 30 -28.08 59.60 10.27
N GLN A 31 -26.96 60.16 9.80
CA GLN A 31 -26.86 61.50 9.20
C GLN A 31 -27.23 61.54 7.71
N ALA A 32 -27.71 60.43 7.16
CA ALA A 32 -28.06 60.29 5.74
C ALA A 32 -26.97 60.81 4.79
N PRO A 33 -25.72 60.29 4.86
CA PRO A 33 -24.57 60.80 4.12
C PRO A 33 -24.83 60.84 2.60
N ASP A 34 -24.31 61.87 1.95
CA ASP A 34 -24.37 62.04 0.51
C ASP A 34 -23.35 61.18 -0.22
N GLU A 35 -23.47 61.13 -1.55
CA GLU A 35 -22.60 60.31 -2.41
C GLU A 35 -21.13 60.72 -2.27
N PHE A 36 -20.88 62.03 -2.14
CA PHE A 36 -19.53 62.58 -1.94
C PHE A 36 -18.90 62.08 -0.63
N THR A 37 -19.66 62.06 0.46
CA THR A 37 -19.19 61.53 1.75
C THR A 37 -18.86 60.04 1.63
N VAL A 38 -19.68 59.25 0.94
CA VAL A 38 -19.41 57.82 0.68
C VAL A 38 -18.11 57.63 -0.11
N TYR A 39 -17.89 58.41 -1.17
CA TYR A 39 -16.63 58.34 -1.93
C TYR A 39 -15.43 58.76 -1.09
N LYS A 40 -15.54 59.82 -0.28
CA LYS A 40 -14.46 60.27 0.61
C LYS A 40 -14.03 59.16 1.57
N TYR A 41 -14.97 58.53 2.27
CA TYR A 41 -14.67 57.42 3.17
C TYR A 41 -14.10 56.20 2.43
N SER A 42 -14.68 55.85 1.27
CA SER A 42 -14.15 54.76 0.45
C SER A 42 -12.73 55.03 -0.06
N SER A 43 -12.39 56.28 -0.38
CA SER A 43 -11.07 56.64 -0.90
C SER A 43 -9.94 56.37 0.11
N LEU A 44 -10.23 56.52 1.41
CA LEU A 44 -9.30 56.19 2.50
C LEU A 44 -8.98 54.70 2.53
N PHE A 45 -9.94 53.85 2.15
CA PHE A 45 -9.77 52.39 2.06
C PHE A 45 -9.17 51.94 0.71
N ALA A 46 -9.48 52.65 -0.38
CA ALA A 46 -9.20 52.26 -1.77
C ALA A 46 -7.71 52.19 -2.14
N GLY A 47 -6.87 52.97 -1.46
CA GLY A 47 -5.45 53.09 -1.78
C GLY A 47 -4.62 51.89 -1.31
N LYS A 48 -3.90 52.07 -0.20
CA LYS A 48 -2.94 51.10 0.31
C LYS A 48 -3.61 49.81 0.83
N GLU A 49 -4.76 49.95 1.48
CA GLU A 49 -5.43 48.83 2.16
C GLU A 49 -6.03 47.83 1.16
N LEU A 50 -6.74 48.32 0.15
CA LEU A 50 -7.30 47.46 -0.90
C LEU A 50 -6.20 46.72 -1.68
N ILE A 51 -5.13 47.41 -2.08
CA ILE A 51 -4.00 46.80 -2.81
C ILE A 51 -3.32 45.71 -1.97
N ASN A 52 -3.08 45.97 -0.69
CA ASN A 52 -2.47 45.00 0.22
C ASN A 52 -3.33 43.73 0.36
N ARG A 53 -4.65 43.89 0.45
CA ARG A 53 -5.59 42.76 0.54
C ARG A 53 -5.64 41.95 -0.75
N GLN A 54 -5.69 42.59 -1.91
CA GLN A 54 -5.65 41.89 -3.18
C GLN A 54 -4.36 41.08 -3.34
N ARG A 55 -3.22 41.64 -2.94
CA ARG A 55 -1.93 40.93 -2.90
C ARG A 55 -1.97 39.74 -1.93
N ALA A 56 -2.47 39.93 -0.71
CA ALA A 56 -2.58 38.86 0.28
C ALA A 56 -3.51 37.72 -0.18
N GLN A 57 -4.66 38.04 -0.75
CA GLN A 57 -5.59 37.06 -1.32
C GLN A 57 -4.96 36.31 -2.49
N SER A 58 -4.23 37.01 -3.36
CA SER A 58 -3.53 36.38 -4.50
C SER A 58 -2.43 35.43 -4.02
N ALA A 59 -1.66 35.84 -3.01
CA ALA A 59 -0.67 34.98 -2.36
C ALA A 59 -1.32 33.75 -1.72
N GLN A 60 -2.44 33.93 -1.00
CA GLN A 60 -3.19 32.83 -0.39
C GLN A 60 -3.72 31.85 -1.44
N LYS A 61 -4.32 32.34 -2.53
CA LYS A 61 -4.76 31.50 -3.64
C LYS A 61 -3.61 30.70 -4.24
N GLY A 62 -2.46 31.35 -4.46
CA GLY A 62 -1.24 30.67 -4.93
C GLY A 62 -0.77 29.56 -3.99
N MET A 63 -0.78 29.81 -2.68
CA MET A 63 -0.43 28.81 -1.67
C MET A 63 -1.40 27.63 -1.66
N VAL A 64 -2.71 27.88 -1.70
CA VAL A 64 -3.74 26.83 -1.73
C VAL A 64 -3.56 25.96 -2.97
N THR A 65 -3.43 26.55 -4.16
CA THR A 65 -3.22 25.79 -5.41
C THR A 65 -1.99 24.90 -5.35
N ARG A 66 -0.87 25.38 -4.78
CA ARG A 66 0.35 24.56 -4.61
C ARG A 66 0.10 23.40 -3.65
N LYS A 67 -0.52 23.66 -2.50
CA LYS A 67 -0.82 22.62 -1.50
C LYS A 67 -1.80 21.58 -2.04
N THR A 68 -2.83 22.00 -2.78
CA THR A 68 -3.78 21.07 -3.41
C THR A 68 -3.06 20.14 -4.37
N LYS A 69 -2.19 20.67 -5.25
CA LYS A 69 -1.39 19.83 -6.15
C LYS A 69 -0.47 18.86 -5.42
N GLU A 70 0.15 19.30 -4.31
CA GLU A 70 0.99 18.44 -3.49
C GLU A 70 0.17 17.32 -2.82
N ILE A 71 -1.03 17.63 -2.34
CA ILE A 71 -1.97 16.65 -1.79
C ILE A 71 -2.35 15.64 -2.86
N ASP A 72 -2.74 16.08 -4.05
CA ASP A 72 -3.15 15.20 -5.16
C ASP A 72 -2.02 14.25 -5.59
N LEU A 73 -0.77 14.72 -5.59
CA LEU A 73 0.40 13.88 -5.86
C LEU A 73 0.61 12.84 -4.75
N LYS A 74 0.55 13.27 -3.48
CA LYS A 74 0.71 12.38 -2.33
C LYS A 74 -0.42 11.36 -2.22
N THR A 75 -1.65 11.72 -2.57
CA THR A 75 -2.77 10.78 -2.57
C THR A 75 -2.59 9.76 -3.68
N ALA A 76 -2.19 10.17 -4.88
CA ALA A 76 -1.88 9.26 -5.98
C ALA A 76 -0.77 8.26 -5.59
N GLU A 77 0.33 8.75 -5.01
CA GLU A 77 1.43 7.90 -4.52
C GLU A 77 0.95 6.92 -3.43
N ASN A 78 0.18 7.40 -2.46
CA ASN A 78 -0.39 6.52 -1.43
C ASN A 78 -1.30 5.43 -2.01
N THR A 79 -2.11 5.75 -3.02
CA THR A 79 -2.96 4.74 -3.67
C THR A 79 -2.12 3.69 -4.42
N ASP A 80 -1.05 4.10 -5.09
CA ASP A 80 -0.13 3.17 -5.77
C ASP A 80 0.59 2.26 -4.76
N LEU A 81 1.07 2.83 -3.65
CA LEU A 81 1.69 2.07 -2.56
C LEU A 81 0.72 1.08 -1.91
N GLN A 82 -0.55 1.46 -1.71
CA GLN A 82 -1.58 0.56 -1.19
C GLN A 82 -1.85 -0.60 -2.15
N ASN A 83 -1.94 -0.33 -3.46
CA ASN A 83 -2.12 -1.38 -4.46
C ASN A 83 -0.92 -2.35 -4.48
N LYS A 84 0.30 -1.83 -4.41
CA LYS A 84 1.53 -2.64 -4.32
C LYS A 84 1.53 -3.52 -3.07
N ALA A 85 1.16 -2.97 -1.91
CA ALA A 85 1.05 -3.71 -0.65
C ALA A 85 0.04 -4.86 -0.77
N GLN A 86 -1.15 -4.60 -1.35
CA GLN A 86 -2.17 -5.63 -1.55
C GLN A 86 -1.71 -6.75 -2.49
N VAL A 87 -0.98 -6.42 -3.56
CA VAL A 87 -0.39 -7.41 -4.46
C VAL A 87 0.63 -8.27 -3.72
N LEU A 88 1.52 -7.66 -2.94
CA LEU A 88 2.52 -8.38 -2.14
C LEU A 88 1.87 -9.30 -1.10
N ASP A 89 0.81 -8.86 -0.41
CA ASP A 89 0.08 -9.71 0.53
C ASP A 89 -0.57 -10.92 -0.16
N SER A 90 -1.13 -10.71 -1.37
CA SER A 90 -1.68 -11.79 -2.17
C SER A 90 -0.59 -12.80 -2.58
N GLN A 91 0.63 -12.34 -2.87
CA GLN A 91 1.76 -13.20 -3.20
C GLN A 91 2.28 -13.96 -1.97
N ASN A 92 2.42 -13.28 -0.84
CA ASN A 92 2.85 -13.89 0.42
C ASN A 92 1.89 -14.99 0.89
N SER A 93 0.58 -14.76 0.78
CA SER A 93 -0.42 -15.78 1.12
C SER A 93 -0.34 -17.01 0.20
N LYS A 94 -0.07 -16.81 -1.10
CA LYS A 94 0.17 -17.91 -2.06
C LYS A 94 1.45 -18.67 -1.73
N LEU A 95 2.54 -17.97 -1.44
CA LEU A 95 3.82 -18.57 -1.07
C LEU A 95 3.70 -19.38 0.22
N SER A 96 3.00 -18.86 1.24
CA SER A 96 2.75 -19.58 2.50
C SER A 96 2.03 -20.91 2.25
N LYS A 97 0.94 -20.89 1.47
CA LYS A 97 0.18 -22.10 1.13
C LYS A 97 1.03 -23.11 0.35
N THR A 98 1.88 -22.64 -0.57
CA THR A 98 2.79 -23.52 -1.31
C THR A 98 3.83 -24.13 -0.38
N ASN A 99 4.37 -23.33 0.55
CA ASN A 99 5.37 -23.80 1.51
C ASN A 99 4.79 -24.86 2.46
N GLU A 100 3.58 -24.65 2.96
CA GLU A 100 2.84 -25.64 3.76
C GLU A 100 2.66 -26.97 3.01
N LYS A 101 2.28 -26.92 1.73
CA LYS A 101 2.16 -28.13 0.89
C LYS A 101 3.51 -28.83 0.70
N LEU A 102 4.59 -28.07 0.50
CA LEU A 102 5.93 -28.65 0.34
C LEU A 102 6.40 -29.32 1.62
N LEU A 103 6.11 -28.75 2.79
CA LEU A 103 6.40 -29.39 4.08
C LEU A 103 5.64 -30.70 4.25
N GLN A 104 4.34 -30.73 3.92
CA GLN A 104 3.54 -31.96 3.96
C GLN A 104 4.10 -33.06 3.03
N VAL A 105 4.46 -32.68 1.79
CA VAL A 105 5.05 -33.62 0.82
C VAL A 105 6.40 -34.14 1.32
N LYS A 106 7.23 -33.27 1.90
CA LYS A 106 8.52 -33.66 2.48
C LYS A 106 8.31 -34.67 3.61
N ASP A 107 7.41 -34.40 4.55
CA ASP A 107 7.13 -35.29 5.68
C ASP A 107 6.63 -36.66 5.20
N GLN A 108 5.78 -36.67 4.17
CA GLN A 108 5.30 -37.90 3.54
C GLN A 108 6.44 -38.70 2.90
N LEU A 109 7.32 -38.04 2.13
CA LEU A 109 8.48 -38.70 1.51
C LEU A 109 9.46 -39.24 2.56
N GLU A 110 9.67 -38.55 3.67
CA GLU A 110 10.49 -39.06 4.77
C GLU A 110 9.87 -40.31 5.42
N GLN A 111 8.54 -40.34 5.60
CA GLN A 111 7.85 -41.53 6.08
C GLN A 111 7.96 -42.71 5.09
N ASP A 112 7.76 -42.45 3.81
CA ASP A 112 7.83 -43.49 2.79
C ASP A 112 9.25 -44.02 2.61
N ASN A 113 10.28 -43.17 2.67
CA ASN A 113 11.67 -43.61 2.68
C ASN A 113 12.00 -44.50 3.89
N ARG A 114 11.48 -44.18 5.08
CA ARG A 114 11.62 -45.04 6.27
C ARG A 114 10.94 -46.39 6.05
N ARG A 115 9.73 -46.41 5.49
CA ARG A 115 8.99 -47.64 5.18
C ARG A 115 9.72 -48.50 4.15
N LEU A 116 10.21 -47.89 3.07
CA LEU A 116 10.97 -48.57 2.02
C LEU A 116 12.26 -49.18 2.59
N LYS A 117 13.00 -48.43 3.43
CA LYS A 117 14.17 -48.96 4.11
C LYS A 117 13.83 -50.20 4.93
N ASN A 118 12.78 -50.14 5.75
CA ASN A 118 12.35 -51.28 6.56
C ASN A 118 11.95 -52.49 5.69
N LEU A 119 11.28 -52.27 4.56
CA LEU A 119 10.95 -53.35 3.61
C LEU A 119 12.19 -53.96 2.96
N VAL A 120 13.14 -53.12 2.54
CA VAL A 120 14.42 -53.58 1.98
C VAL A 120 15.20 -54.40 3.01
N ASP A 121 15.25 -53.95 4.26
CA ASP A 121 15.92 -54.66 5.35
C ASP A 121 15.23 -56.00 5.64
N ALA A 122 13.89 -56.04 5.62
CA ALA A 122 13.13 -57.29 5.77
C ALA A 122 13.37 -58.28 4.62
N ILE A 123 13.41 -57.80 3.37
CA ILE A 123 13.72 -58.63 2.20
C ILE A 123 15.15 -59.17 2.30
N ARG A 124 16.13 -58.32 2.65
CA ARG A 124 17.52 -58.73 2.85
C ARG A 124 17.62 -59.82 3.91
N LEU A 125 16.96 -59.65 5.05
CA LEU A 125 16.95 -60.65 6.12
C LEU A 125 16.34 -61.99 5.67
N ARG A 126 15.20 -61.95 4.96
CA ARG A 126 14.56 -63.14 4.39
C ARG A 126 15.49 -63.87 3.43
N ILE A 127 16.12 -63.14 2.50
CA ILE A 127 17.08 -63.69 1.55
C ILE A 127 18.26 -64.33 2.28
N THR A 128 18.82 -63.68 3.31
CA THR A 128 19.90 -64.25 4.12
C THR A 128 19.50 -65.56 4.80
N ILE A 129 18.29 -65.61 5.38
CA ILE A 129 17.78 -66.84 5.99
C ILE A 129 17.63 -67.96 4.95
N ASP A 130 16.96 -67.67 3.84
CA ASP A 130 16.65 -68.70 2.83
C ASP A 130 17.91 -69.15 2.08
N GLY A 131 18.85 -68.24 1.80
CA GLY A 131 20.15 -68.60 1.25
C GLY A 131 21.03 -69.38 2.23
N GLY A 132 20.94 -69.11 3.54
CA GLY A 132 21.59 -69.92 4.57
C GLY A 132 21.09 -71.37 4.57
N LYS A 133 19.78 -71.59 4.37
CA LYS A 133 19.22 -72.94 4.18
C LYS A 133 19.72 -73.59 2.89
N LEU A 134 19.79 -72.83 1.79
CA LEU A 134 20.27 -73.35 0.51
C LEU A 134 21.75 -73.77 0.53
N LEU A 135 22.56 -73.16 1.39
CA LEU A 135 23.96 -73.57 1.60
C LEU A 135 24.11 -74.92 2.32
N GLN A 136 23.04 -75.50 2.86
CA GLN A 136 23.07 -76.81 3.52
C GLN A 136 22.95 -77.98 2.54
N TYR A 137 22.59 -77.73 1.27
CA TYR A 137 22.53 -78.77 0.25
C TYR A 137 23.94 -79.25 -0.15
N GLU A 138 24.06 -80.52 -0.55
CA GLU A 138 25.35 -81.18 -0.80
C GLU A 138 26.08 -80.63 -2.03
N ASP A 139 25.37 -80.05 -2.99
CA ASP A 139 25.93 -79.53 -4.24
C ASP A 139 26.93 -78.38 -4.00
N SER A 140 28.19 -78.58 -4.40
CA SER A 140 29.26 -77.61 -4.20
C SER A 140 29.21 -76.41 -5.14
N GLU A 141 28.66 -76.58 -6.35
CA GLU A 141 28.54 -75.50 -7.34
C GLU A 141 27.42 -74.53 -6.93
N ILE A 142 26.31 -75.06 -6.42
CA ILE A 142 25.22 -74.24 -5.83
C ILE A 142 25.76 -73.40 -4.67
N ARG A 143 26.60 -73.97 -3.79
CA ARG A 143 27.21 -73.24 -2.67
C ARG A 143 28.16 -72.12 -3.10
N LYS A 144 29.00 -72.36 -4.10
CA LYS A 144 29.91 -71.34 -4.66
C LYS A 144 29.14 -70.20 -5.31
N ALA A 145 28.11 -70.51 -6.10
CA ALA A 145 27.27 -69.51 -6.77
C ALA A 145 26.52 -68.62 -5.76
N LEU A 146 25.90 -69.23 -4.74
CA LEU A 146 25.22 -68.51 -3.65
C LEU A 146 26.17 -67.60 -2.87
N SER A 147 27.37 -68.10 -2.55
CA SER A 147 28.38 -67.31 -1.81
C SER A 147 28.85 -66.08 -2.59
N LYS A 148 28.97 -66.19 -3.92
CA LYS A 148 29.32 -65.05 -4.80
C LYS A 148 28.17 -64.04 -4.88
N TRP A 149 26.93 -64.50 -4.96
CA TRP A 149 25.74 -63.66 -4.99
C TRP A 149 25.55 -62.86 -3.68
N PHE A 150 25.71 -63.51 -2.52
CA PHE A 150 25.60 -62.84 -1.22
C PHE A 150 26.62 -61.70 -1.02
N LYS A 151 27.85 -61.88 -1.47
CA LYS A 151 28.88 -60.82 -1.38
C LYS A 151 28.49 -59.57 -2.18
N GLY A 152 27.74 -59.72 -3.27
CA GLY A 152 27.25 -58.59 -4.07
C GLY A 152 26.09 -57.82 -3.44
N MET A 153 25.37 -58.41 -2.47
CA MET A 153 24.27 -57.75 -1.75
C MET A 153 24.72 -56.91 -0.55
N GLN A 154 25.99 -57.00 -0.15
CA GLN A 154 26.55 -56.31 1.03
C GLN A 154 27.20 -54.95 0.71
N GLY A 155 27.20 -54.53 -0.56
CA GLY A 155 27.57 -53.16 -0.99
C GLY A 155 26.34 -52.27 -1.14
#